data_AF-A0A939FLX6-F1
#
_entry.id   AF-A0A939FLX6-F1
#
_cell.length_a   1.000
_cell.length_b   1.000
_cell.length_c   1.000
_cell.angle_alpha   90.00
_cell.angle_beta   90.00
_cell.angle_gamma   90.00
#
_symmetry.space_group_name_H-M   'P 1'
#
loop_
_entity.id
_entity.type
_entity.pdbx_description
1 polymer ?
#
loop_
_entity_poly.entity_id
_entity_poly.type
_entity_poly.pdbx_seq_one_letter_code
_entity_poly.pdbx_strand_id
1 'polypeptide(L)'
;MRHLRRHHPEGPFSLAMLAERTGVSKRTLASAESADGTNLTIETLVKVAHSLGIERWAYFLDEQVFQQVNAELEAVGELRRHGVESISLRTRAPQPGGLAPEQMSELLKGIINAASRARESLRDTSAAADDSARQASPDRLT
;
A
#
# COMPACT_ATOMS: atom_id res chain seq x y z
N MET A 1 -6.51 -4.90 -15.34
CA MET A 1 -5.87 -3.56 -15.33
C MET A 1 -6.75 -2.48 -14.66
N ARG A 2 -8.01 -2.31 -15.08
CA ARG A 2 -8.94 -1.29 -14.52
C ARG A 2 -9.07 -1.29 -13.00
N HIS A 3 -9.11 -2.47 -12.38
CA HIS A 3 -9.20 -2.63 -10.93
C HIS A 3 -7.99 -1.99 -10.22
N LEU A 4 -6.78 -2.41 -10.61
CA LEU A 4 -5.53 -1.91 -10.03
C LEU A 4 -5.40 -0.38 -10.10
N ARG A 5 -5.74 0.23 -11.25
CA ARG A 5 -5.68 1.69 -11.38
C ARG A 5 -6.60 2.44 -10.43
N ARG A 6 -7.73 1.85 -10.04
CA ARG A 6 -8.72 2.50 -9.16
C ARG A 6 -8.42 2.28 -7.68
N HIS A 7 -7.80 1.16 -7.34
CA HIS A 7 -7.61 0.70 -5.97
C HIS A 7 -6.14 0.66 -5.53
N HIS A 8 -5.24 1.30 -6.28
CA HIS A 8 -3.83 1.32 -5.92
C HIS A 8 -3.59 2.04 -4.58
N PRO A 9 -2.71 1.53 -3.70
CA PRO A 9 -2.44 2.13 -2.39
C PRO A 9 -1.82 3.53 -2.44
N GLU A 10 -1.20 3.91 -3.56
CA GLU A 10 -0.70 5.28 -3.81
C GLU A 10 -1.77 6.24 -4.37
N GLY A 11 -2.99 5.76 -4.57
CA GLY A 11 -4.08 6.51 -5.19
C GLY A 11 -4.29 6.18 -6.66
N PRO A 12 -5.37 6.72 -7.27
CA PRO A 12 -5.79 6.30 -8.59
C PRO A 12 -4.83 6.76 -9.70
N PHE A 13 -4.38 5.83 -10.54
CA PHE A 13 -3.54 6.14 -11.69
C PHE A 13 -4.37 6.51 -12.92
N SER A 14 -4.05 7.62 -13.57
CA SER A 14 -4.60 7.97 -14.89
C SER A 14 -3.93 7.17 -16.02
N LEU A 15 -4.65 6.97 -17.13
CA LEU A 15 -4.05 6.34 -18.32
C LEU A 15 -2.91 7.16 -18.93
N ALA A 16 -2.92 8.49 -18.73
CA ALA A 16 -1.84 9.36 -19.19
C ALA A 16 -0.56 9.13 -18.38
N MET A 17 -0.66 9.06 -17.05
CA MET A 17 0.49 8.74 -16.18
C MET A 17 1.06 7.36 -16.50
N LEU A 18 0.21 6.37 -16.76
CA LEU A 18 0.70 5.05 -17.14
C LEU A 18 1.37 5.04 -18.51
N ALA A 19 0.84 5.76 -19.49
CA ALA A 19 1.46 5.88 -20.80
C ALA A 19 2.88 6.48 -20.68
N GLU A 20 3.04 7.54 -19.89
CA GLU A 20 4.34 8.17 -19.62
C GLU A 20 5.31 7.23 -18.90
N ARG A 21 4.86 6.51 -17.87
CA ARG A 21 5.72 5.62 -17.09
C ARG A 21 6.11 4.33 -17.82
N THR A 22 5.27 3.85 -18.72
CA THR A 22 5.46 2.55 -19.40
C THR A 22 5.97 2.68 -20.83
N GLY A 23 5.89 3.88 -21.43
CA GLY A 23 6.15 4.10 -22.85
C GLY A 23 5.10 3.48 -23.77
N VAL A 24 3.97 3.00 -23.23
CA VAL A 24 2.88 2.39 -23.99
C VAL A 24 1.89 3.46 -24.39
N SER A 25 1.39 3.41 -25.63
CA SER A 25 0.45 4.43 -26.10
C SER A 25 -0.84 4.44 -25.26
N LYS A 26 -1.34 5.65 -24.95
CA LYS A 26 -2.61 5.83 -24.22
C LYS A 26 -3.78 5.10 -24.91
N ARG A 27 -3.77 5.06 -26.25
CA ARG A 27 -4.74 4.32 -27.06
C ARG A 27 -4.68 2.81 -26.79
N THR A 28 -3.47 2.23 -26.75
CA THR A 28 -3.25 0.81 -26.44
C THR A 28 -3.71 0.47 -25.03
N LEU A 29 -3.41 1.32 -24.05
CA LEU A 29 -3.86 1.13 -22.67
C LEU A 29 -5.38 1.24 -22.53
N ALA A 30 -6.01 2.21 -23.22
CA ALA A 30 -7.46 2.34 -23.25
C ALA A 30 -8.15 1.13 -23.91
N SER A 31 -7.57 0.61 -24.99
CA SER A 31 -8.06 -0.59 -25.68
C SER A 31 -7.95 -1.83 -24.80
N ALA A 32 -6.86 -1.98 -24.04
CA ALA A 32 -6.68 -3.07 -23.09
C ALA A 32 -7.65 -3.02 -21.89
N GLU A 33 -8.22 -1.85 -21.57
CA GLU A 33 -9.28 -1.72 -20.55
C GLU A 33 -10.70 -1.81 -21.10
N SER A 34 -10.84 -1.80 -22.43
CA SER A 34 -12.14 -1.92 -23.10
C SER A 34 -12.67 -3.35 -23.04
N ALA A 35 -13.99 -3.51 -23.22
CA ALA A 35 -14.65 -4.81 -23.25
C ALA A 35 -14.17 -5.71 -24.40
N ASP A 36 -13.65 -5.10 -25.48
CA ASP A 36 -13.11 -5.82 -26.64
C ASP A 36 -11.77 -6.49 -26.32
N GLY A 37 -11.10 -6.08 -25.24
CA GLY A 37 -9.79 -6.59 -24.85
C GLY A 37 -8.72 -6.25 -25.87
N THR A 38 -7.46 -6.34 -25.47
CA THR A 38 -6.36 -6.28 -26.43
C THR A 38 -5.28 -7.23 -25.95
N ASN A 39 -4.77 -8.05 -26.86
CA ASN A 39 -3.64 -8.93 -26.58
C ASN A 39 -2.38 -8.08 -26.45
N LEU A 40 -2.13 -7.60 -25.23
CA LEU A 40 -0.88 -6.95 -24.88
C LEU A 40 0.24 -8.00 -24.93
N THR A 41 1.40 -7.61 -25.45
CA THR A 41 2.58 -8.47 -25.39
C THR A 41 2.98 -8.70 -23.92
N ILE A 42 3.62 -9.84 -23.63
CA ILE A 42 4.17 -10.11 -22.28
C ILE A 42 5.10 -8.97 -21.84
N GLU A 43 5.91 -8.44 -22.75
CA GLU A 43 6.78 -7.28 -22.47
C GLU A 43 5.97 -6.06 -21.99
N THR A 44 4.86 -5.76 -22.66
CA THR A 44 3.97 -4.67 -22.24
C THR A 44 3.34 -4.94 -20.88
N LEU A 45 2.90 -6.16 -20.60
CA LEU A 45 2.35 -6.54 -19.30
C LEU A 45 3.37 -6.39 -18.18
N VAL A 46 4.62 -6.81 -18.42
CA VAL A 46 5.74 -6.67 -17.49
C VAL A 46 6.02 -5.19 -17.22
N LYS A 47 6.12 -4.35 -18.26
CA LYS A 47 6.34 -2.90 -18.11
C LYS A 47 5.24 -2.23 -17.29
N VAL A 48 3.98 -2.58 -17.57
CA VAL A 48 2.83 -2.05 -16.83
C VAL A 48 2.87 -2.51 -15.37
N ALA A 49 3.11 -3.80 -15.10
CA ALA A 49 3.19 -4.35 -13.74
C ALA A 49 4.27 -3.64 -12.92
N HIS A 50 5.48 -3.53 -13.45
CA HIS A 50 6.59 -2.85 -12.78
C HIS A 50 6.32 -1.36 -12.56
N SER A 51 5.71 -0.66 -13.52
CA SER A 51 5.33 0.75 -13.34
C SER A 51 4.34 0.96 -12.19
N LEU A 52 3.59 -0.08 -11.84
CA LEU A 52 2.61 -0.11 -10.75
C LEU A 52 3.17 -0.75 -9.48
N GLY A 53 4.50 -0.98 -9.41
CA GLY A 53 5.13 -1.58 -8.24
C GLY A 53 4.82 -3.07 -8.04
N ILE A 54 4.29 -3.76 -9.06
CA ILE A 54 4.00 -5.20 -9.01
C ILE A 54 5.11 -5.96 -9.70
N GLU A 55 5.80 -6.83 -8.97
CA GLU A 55 6.84 -7.71 -9.54
C GLU A 55 6.26 -8.94 -10.26
N ARG A 56 5.02 -9.34 -9.92
CA ARG A 56 4.34 -10.50 -10.48
C ARG A 56 3.55 -10.14 -11.75
N TRP A 57 4.20 -10.20 -12.92
CA TRP A 57 3.55 -9.94 -14.22
C TRP A 57 2.37 -10.89 -14.52
N ALA A 58 2.37 -12.10 -13.93
CA ALA A 58 1.26 -13.04 -13.99
C ALA A 58 -0.05 -12.48 -13.41
N TYR A 59 -0.02 -11.36 -12.68
CA TYR A 59 -1.19 -10.61 -12.23
C TYR A 59 -2.23 -10.35 -13.33
N PHE A 60 -1.80 -10.18 -14.57
CA PHE A 60 -2.70 -9.92 -15.69
C PHE A 60 -3.24 -11.17 -16.39
N LEU A 61 -2.75 -12.36 -16.04
CA LEU A 61 -3.03 -13.61 -16.76
C LEU A 61 -3.63 -14.69 -15.86
N ASP A 62 -3.27 -14.69 -14.58
CA ASP A 62 -3.67 -15.70 -13.60
C ASP A 62 -4.58 -15.08 -12.54
N GLU A 63 -5.80 -15.60 -12.45
CA GLU A 63 -6.81 -15.14 -11.50
C GLU A 63 -6.36 -15.35 -10.04
N GLN A 64 -5.63 -16.43 -9.74
CA GLN A 64 -5.12 -16.66 -8.38
C GLN A 64 -4.09 -15.60 -8.00
N VAL A 65 -3.19 -15.26 -8.94
CA VAL A 65 -2.20 -14.20 -8.74
C VAL A 65 -2.88 -12.84 -8.62
N PHE A 66 -3.94 -12.59 -9.40
CA PHE A 66 -4.75 -11.38 -9.31
C PHE A 66 -5.34 -11.19 -7.91
N GLN A 67 -6.00 -12.22 -7.38
CA GLN A 67 -6.60 -12.19 -6.03
C GLN A 67 -5.53 -11.99 -4.96
N GLN A 68 -4.42 -12.73 -5.03
CA GLN A 68 -3.35 -12.63 -4.05
C GLN A 68 -2.72 -11.23 -4.01
N VAL A 69 -2.39 -10.67 -5.17
CA VAL A 69 -1.80 -9.33 -5.27
C VAL A 69 -2.77 -8.27 -4.76
N ASN A 70 -4.06 -8.34 -5.09
CA ASN A 70 -5.02 -7.34 -4.62
C ASN A 70 -5.20 -7.40 -3.10
N ALA A 71 -5.24 -8.59 -2.50
CA ALA A 71 -5.30 -8.73 -1.04
C ALA A 71 -4.06 -8.14 -0.35
N GLU A 72 -2.87 -8.34 -0.93
CA GLU A 72 -1.64 -7.72 -0.42
C GLU A 72 -1.65 -6.20 -0.57
N LEU A 73 -2.11 -5.67 -1.71
CA LEU A 73 -2.23 -4.22 -1.94
C LEU A 73 -3.25 -3.57 -1.00
N GLU A 74 -4.35 -4.25 -0.70
CA GLU A 74 -5.34 -3.81 0.28
C GLU A 74 -4.73 -3.74 1.68
N ALA A 75 -3.99 -4.77 2.10
CA ALA A 75 -3.28 -4.76 3.38
C ALA A 75 -2.28 -3.60 3.50
N VAL A 76 -1.55 -3.26 2.42
CA VAL A 76 -0.69 -2.05 2.39
C VAL A 76 -1.51 -0.78 2.52
N GLY A 77 -2.65 -0.71 1.84
CA GLY A 77 -3.58 0.41 1.93
C GLY A 77 -4.02 0.66 3.37
N GLU A 78 -4.43 -0.40 4.09
CA GLU A 78 -4.82 -0.30 5.50
C GLU A 78 -3.65 0.12 6.39
N LEU A 79 -2.47 -0.47 6.21
CA LEU A 79 -1.27 -0.12 6.98
C LEU A 79 -0.89 1.36 6.80
N ARG A 80 -0.98 1.89 5.57
CA ARG A 80 -0.76 3.32 5.30
C ARG A 80 -1.82 4.20 5.97
N ARG A 81 -3.10 3.81 5.96
CA ARG A 81 -4.16 4.56 6.66
C ARG A 81 -3.91 4.64 8.17
N HIS A 82 -3.26 3.63 8.73
CA HIS A 82 -2.85 3.61 10.13
C HIS A 82 -1.49 4.29 10.40
N GLY A 83 -0.94 5.05 9.44
CA GLY A 83 0.28 5.84 9.63
C GLY A 83 1.57 5.03 9.58
N VAL A 84 1.53 3.78 9.10
CA VAL A 84 2.73 2.98 8.88
C VAL A 84 3.30 3.34 7.50
N GLU A 85 4.19 4.33 7.46
CA GLU A 85 4.76 4.86 6.21
C GLU A 85 5.78 3.93 5.53
N SER A 86 6.40 2.99 6.26
CA SER A 86 7.47 2.15 5.72
C SER A 86 7.16 0.65 5.78
N ILE A 87 6.34 0.17 4.85
CA ILE A 87 6.32 -1.26 4.49
C ILE A 87 6.54 -1.34 2.99
N SER A 88 7.79 -1.53 2.58
CA SER A 88 8.09 -1.99 1.23
C SER A 88 7.76 -3.47 1.17
N LEU A 89 6.55 -3.80 0.68
CA LEU A 89 6.28 -5.15 0.24
C LEU A 89 7.17 -5.44 -0.97
N ARG A 90 8.34 -6.02 -0.72
CA ARG A 90 9.09 -6.72 -1.76
C ARG A 90 8.27 -7.96 -2.11
N THR A 91 7.42 -7.82 -3.12
CA THR A 91 6.51 -8.85 -3.62
C THR A 91 7.29 -9.96 -4.33
N ARG A 92 8.18 -10.65 -3.62
CA ARG A 92 8.88 -11.80 -4.16
C ARG A 92 7.82 -12.87 -4.44
N ALA A 93 7.82 -13.39 -5.67
CA ALA A 93 6.95 -14.49 -6.09
C ALA A 93 6.90 -15.61 -5.02
N PRO A 94 5.75 -16.27 -4.83
CA PRO A 94 5.62 -17.31 -3.81
C PRO A 94 6.62 -18.43 -4.11
N GLN A 95 7.71 -18.46 -3.35
CA GLN A 95 8.48 -19.69 -3.16
C GLN A 95 7.62 -20.60 -2.27
N PRO A 96 7.56 -21.92 -2.55
CA PRO A 96 6.85 -22.85 -1.69
C PRO A 96 7.63 -23.01 -0.39
N GLY A 97 7.30 -22.18 0.60
CA GLY A 97 7.92 -22.14 1.91
C GLY A 97 7.55 -20.81 2.56
N GLY A 98 6.80 -20.86 3.66
CA GLY A 98 6.22 -19.69 4.32
C GLY A 98 7.22 -18.59 4.68
N LEU A 99 6.69 -17.46 5.16
CA LEU A 99 7.45 -16.27 5.60
C LEU A 99 8.78 -16.68 6.24
N ALA A 100 9.89 -16.29 5.60
CA ALA A 100 11.19 -16.57 6.16
C ALA A 100 11.24 -15.98 7.59
N PRO A 101 11.80 -16.68 8.58
CA PRO A 101 11.77 -16.25 9.98
C PRO A 101 12.34 -14.84 10.19
N GLU A 102 13.25 -14.40 9.32
CA GLU A 102 13.79 -13.04 9.29
C GLU A 102 12.75 -12.00 8.86
N GLN A 103 11.88 -12.32 7.89
CA GLN A 103 10.79 -11.45 7.44
C GLN A 103 9.70 -11.33 8.50
N MET A 104 9.42 -12.43 9.21
CA MET A 104 8.48 -12.42 10.33
C MET A 104 9.05 -11.64 11.51
N SER A 105 10.35 -11.75 11.79
CA SER A 105 11.03 -10.93 12.80
C SER A 105 10.93 -9.44 12.47
N GLU A 106 11.12 -9.07 11.20
CA GLU A 106 11.07 -7.67 10.78
C GLU A 106 9.65 -7.10 10.81
N LEU A 107 8.65 -7.90 10.42
CA LEU A 107 7.23 -7.55 10.56
C LEU A 107 6.86 -7.34 12.04
N LEU A 108 7.27 -8.25 12.92
CA LEU A 108 6.99 -8.16 14.36
C LEU A 108 7.68 -6.95 14.99
N LYS A 109 8.92 -6.62 14.60
CA LYS A 109 9.58 -5.38 15.02
C LYS A 109 8.84 -4.15 14.54
N GLY A 110 8.34 -4.15 13.30
CA GLY A 110 7.52 -3.08 12.75
C GLY A 110 6.25 -2.84 13.58
N ILE A 111 5.55 -3.92 13.92
CA ILE A 111 4.34 -3.86 14.76
C ILE A 111 4.66 -3.34 16.17
N ILE A 112 5.73 -3.82 16.81
CA ILE A 112 6.13 -3.38 18.15
C ILE A 112 6.53 -1.90 18.15
N ASN A 113 7.24 -1.44 17.12
CA ASN A 113 7.63 -0.04 16.98
C ASN A 113 6.41 0.86 16.75
N ALA A 114 5.46 0.44 15.90
CA ALA A 114 4.21 1.15 15.67
C ALA A 114 3.36 1.25 16.95
N ALA A 115 3.23 0.15 17.69
CA ALA A 115 2.52 0.12 18.97
C ALA A 115 3.18 1.00 20.03
N SER A 116 4.52 1.03 20.07
CA SER A 116 5.28 1.89 20.99
C SER A 116 5.04 3.37 20.69
N ARG A 117 5.08 3.76 19.41
CA ARG A 117 4.78 5.14 18.99
C ARG A 117 3.34 5.56 19.27
N ALA A 118 2.37 4.67 19.04
CA ALA A 118 0.98 4.94 19.37
C ALA A 118 0.78 5.15 20.87
N ARG A 119 1.47 4.37 21.71
CA ARG A 119 1.43 4.51 23.17
C ARG A 119 2.08 5.81 23.64
N GLU A 120 3.21 6.20 23.04
CA GLU A 120 3.91 7.45 23.36
C GLU A 120 3.05 8.68 23.03
N SER A 121 2.43 8.69 21.83
CA SER A 121 1.46 9.72 21.43
C SER A 121 0.28 9.84 22.39
N LEU A 122 -0.31 8.72 22.82
CA LEU A 122 -1.38 8.73 23.82
C LEU A 122 -0.91 9.26 25.18
N ARG A 123 0.34 9.00 25.56
CA ARG A 123 0.91 9.49 26.83
C ARG A 123 1.14 11.00 26.80
N ASP A 124 1.58 11.54 25.67
CA ASP A 124 1.76 12.98 25.47
C ASP A 124 0.41 13.73 25.47
N THR A 125 -0.63 13.16 24.85
CA THR A 125 -1.98 13.74 24.92
C THR A 125 -2.58 13.71 26.34
N SER A 126 -2.29 12.66 27.11
CA SER A 126 -2.71 12.57 28.52
C SER A 126 -1.94 13.56 29.41
N ALA A 127 -0.64 13.77 29.16
CA ALA A 127 0.16 14.75 29.89
C ALA A 127 -0.28 16.20 29.59
N ALA A 128 -0.65 16.49 28.33
CA ALA A 128 -1.20 17.78 27.94
C ALA A 128 -2.60 18.06 28.54
N ALA A 129 -3.41 17.00 28.73
CA ALA A 129 -4.72 17.11 29.38
C ALA A 129 -4.60 17.40 30.90
N ASP A 130 -3.63 16.78 31.59
CA ASP A 130 -3.40 16.99 33.02
C ASP A 130 -2.80 18.38 33.33
N ASP A 131 -1.97 18.94 32.44
CA ASP A 131 -1.40 20.30 32.61
C ASP A 131 -2.47 21.39 32.39
N SER A 132 -3.38 21.16 31.44
CA SER A 132 -4.53 22.05 31.19
C SER A 132 -5.53 22.07 32.36
N ALA A 133 -5.69 20.94 33.06
CA ALA A 133 -6.54 20.84 34.25
C ALA A 133 -5.93 21.52 35.50
N ARG A 134 -4.60 21.59 35.59
CA ARG A 134 -3.89 22.26 36.70
C ARG A 134 -3.78 23.77 36.53
N GLN A 135 -3.75 24.28 35.29
CA GLN A 135 -3.76 25.73 35.02
C GLN A 135 -5.15 26.39 35.17
N ALA A 136 -6.23 25.62 35.17
CA ALA A 136 -7.61 26.13 35.30
C ALA A 136 -8.07 26.37 36.76
N SER A 137 -7.24 26.15 37.78
CA SER A 137 -7.53 26.49 39.18
C SER A 137 -6.49 27.41 39.80
N PRO A 138 -6.56 28.73 39.56
CA PRO A 138 -6.16 29.72 40.54
C PRO A 138 -7.39 30.50 41.03
N ASP A 139 -7.44 30.67 42.34
CA ASP A 139 -8.29 31.63 43.08
C ASP A 139 -9.81 31.42 43.10
N ARG A 140 -10.26 30.69 44.14
CA ARG A 140 -11.33 31.20 45.00
C ARG A 140 -10.98 30.96 46.48
N LEU A 141 -10.20 31.89 47.04
CA LEU A 141 -10.17 32.17 48.46
C LEU A 141 -10.65 33.61 48.65
N THR A 142 -11.89 33.76 49.12
CA THR A 142 -12.43 34.79 50.05
C THR A 142 -13.95 34.70 50.05
#